data_AF-A0A1L9QWY8-F1
#
_entry.id   AF-A0A1L9QWY8-F1
#
_cell.length_a   1.000
_cell.length_b   1.000
_cell.length_c   1.000
_cell.angle_alpha   90.00
_cell.angle_beta   90.00
_cell.angle_gamma   90.00
#
_symmetry.space_group_name_H-M   'P 1'
#
loop_
_entity.id
_entity.type
_entity.pdbx_description
1 polymer ?
#
loop_
_entity_poly.entity_id
_entity_poly.type
_entity_poly.pdbx_seq_one_letter_code
_entity_poly.pdbx_strand_id
1 'polypeptide(L)'
;MTSATCVQIHKPHTDDQPLWDLILGYLPQRVLLLAHDLKLFPLLAQQPRSIAEICQSLNIESRPAFAMLSVLVSVGLVEEQAGNYSLTPLAEDYLLASSSTYVGGVLDSMIANDTVVFSFESLKRAVLTNSPQFQGFETFEQQMDLARLFTRSMHSHSMAAALAWPKAIDLSGYKQLLDIGGGSGTHSITAILKWSALKAIVLDLQPVCEVAKEFIAQYGLENRIQTHSSNMWEEQFPVADCHFYADIYHDWTPEKGRFLTQKSFDSLPSGGRLIIHEMLYNDSKFGPQTVANYNFTMLVTMQGQQYSGRELSTLLSEVGFVDVEVIPTTGYWSIVTGCKP
;
A
#
# COMPACT_ATOMS: atom_id res chain seq x y z
N MET A 1 -10.11 60.72 25.95
CA MET A 1 -9.60 60.57 24.56
C MET A 1 -8.85 59.25 24.50
N THR A 2 -9.53 58.19 24.10
CA THR A 2 -8.93 56.86 23.92
C THR A 2 -8.19 56.85 22.59
N SER A 3 -6.86 56.72 22.66
CA SER A 3 -5.98 56.52 21.51
C SER A 3 -6.38 55.23 20.81
N ALA A 4 -6.94 55.35 19.61
CA ALA A 4 -7.19 54.20 18.74
C ALA A 4 -5.84 53.71 18.21
N THR A 5 -5.35 52.60 18.73
CA THR A 5 -4.20 51.88 18.18
C THR A 5 -4.56 51.42 16.77
N CYS A 6 -3.95 52.08 15.77
CA CYS A 6 -4.09 51.68 14.38
C CYS A 6 -3.39 50.33 14.20
N VAL A 7 -4.16 49.26 14.00
CA VAL A 7 -3.63 47.92 13.73
C VAL A 7 -3.03 47.93 12.33
N GLN A 8 -1.70 47.86 12.23
CA GLN A 8 -1.02 47.70 10.94
C GLN A 8 -1.15 46.26 10.45
N ILE A 9 -1.79 46.10 9.29
CA ILE A 9 -1.86 44.83 8.56
C ILE A 9 -0.60 44.70 7.71
N HIS A 10 0.21 43.67 7.99
CA HIS A 10 1.42 43.37 7.22
C HIS A 10 1.07 42.50 6.01
N LYS A 11 1.64 42.84 4.85
CA LYS A 11 1.51 42.00 3.65
C LYS A 11 2.34 40.72 3.82
N PRO A 12 1.80 39.52 3.52
CA PRO A 12 2.58 38.30 3.61
C PRO A 12 3.74 38.29 2.59
N HIS A 13 4.80 37.55 2.92
CA HIS A 13 5.97 37.39 2.07
C HIS A 13 5.76 36.40 0.91
N THR A 14 4.74 35.54 1.02
CA THR A 14 4.41 34.48 0.07
C THR A 14 2.90 34.45 -0.18
N ASP A 15 2.50 33.81 -1.27
CA ASP A 15 1.11 33.48 -1.56
C ASP A 15 0.61 32.32 -0.67
N ASP A 16 -0.69 32.26 -0.38
CA ASP A 16 -1.31 31.26 0.50
C ASP A 16 -1.89 30.05 -0.26
N GLN A 17 -1.76 29.98 -1.59
CA GLN A 17 -2.22 28.85 -2.41
C GLN A 17 -1.79 27.48 -1.86
N PRO A 18 -0.50 27.22 -1.52
CA PRO A 18 -0.11 25.90 -1.01
C PRO A 18 -0.81 25.52 0.30
N LEU A 19 -1.21 26.51 1.10
CA LEU A 19 -1.96 26.29 2.33
C LEU A 19 -3.42 25.94 2.02
N TRP A 20 -4.04 26.61 1.04
CA TRP A 20 -5.39 26.26 0.58
C TRP A 20 -5.46 24.87 -0.04
N ASP A 21 -4.46 24.49 -0.82
CA ASP A 21 -4.33 23.14 -1.39
C ASP A 21 -4.29 22.08 -0.27
N LEU A 22 -3.63 22.37 0.86
CA LEU A 22 -3.62 21.48 2.02
C LEU A 22 -4.94 21.50 2.80
N ILE A 23 -5.53 22.69 3.03
CA ILE A 23 -6.81 22.85 3.74
C ILE A 23 -7.92 22.06 3.04
N LEU A 24 -7.94 22.08 1.71
CA LEU A 24 -8.94 21.37 0.90
C LEU A 24 -8.46 20.00 0.41
N GLY A 25 -7.21 19.63 0.66
CA GLY A 25 -6.58 18.41 0.14
C GLY A 25 -7.21 17.10 0.60
N TYR A 26 -8.04 17.12 1.65
CA TYR A 26 -8.83 15.96 2.07
C TYR A 26 -10.03 15.69 1.14
N LEU A 27 -10.55 16.72 0.46
CA LEU A 27 -11.77 16.60 -0.35
C LEU A 27 -11.62 15.67 -1.56
N PRO A 28 -10.52 15.70 -2.34
CA PRO A 28 -10.34 14.75 -3.44
C PRO A 28 -10.42 13.28 -3.01
N GLN A 29 -9.84 12.94 -1.85
CA GLN A 29 -9.98 11.60 -1.27
C GLN A 29 -11.45 11.29 -0.95
N ARG A 30 -12.17 12.20 -0.29
CA ARG A 30 -13.59 12.02 0.04
C ARG A 30 -14.45 11.81 -1.21
N VAL A 31 -14.17 12.57 -2.25
CA VAL A 31 -14.88 12.48 -3.53
C VAL A 31 -14.57 11.16 -4.25
N LEU A 32 -13.32 10.68 -4.22
CA LEU A 32 -12.97 9.35 -4.73
C LEU A 32 -13.80 8.25 -4.05
N LEU A 33 -13.89 8.27 -2.71
CA LEU A 33 -14.66 7.28 -1.95
C LEU A 33 -16.16 7.36 -2.28
N LEU A 34 -16.73 8.56 -2.38
CA LEU A 34 -18.13 8.75 -2.76
C LEU A 34 -18.42 8.26 -4.19
N ALA A 35 -17.54 8.56 -5.15
CA ALA A 35 -17.69 8.11 -6.53
C ALA A 35 -17.62 6.58 -6.66
N HIS A 36 -16.76 5.94 -5.86
CA HIS A 36 -16.66 4.48 -5.74
C HIS A 36 -17.91 3.86 -5.11
N ASP A 37 -18.41 4.43 -4.02
CA ASP A 37 -19.60 3.96 -3.32
C ASP A 37 -20.86 4.08 -4.19
N LEU A 38 -21.04 5.25 -4.84
CA LEU A 38 -22.12 5.54 -5.77
C LEU A 38 -22.00 4.80 -7.12
N LYS A 39 -20.95 4.00 -7.33
CA LYS A 39 -20.71 3.23 -8.56
C LYS A 39 -20.62 4.11 -9.82
N LEU A 40 -20.02 5.30 -9.69
CA LEU A 40 -19.77 6.19 -10.83
C LEU A 40 -18.77 5.59 -11.84
N PHE A 41 -17.69 4.98 -11.36
CA PHE A 41 -16.65 4.42 -12.25
C PHE A 41 -17.19 3.34 -13.21
N PRO A 42 -17.87 2.27 -12.74
CA PRO A 42 -18.45 1.28 -13.66
C PRO A 42 -19.56 1.86 -14.55
N LEU A 43 -20.22 2.95 -14.16
CA LEU A 43 -21.19 3.65 -15.00
C LEU A 43 -20.50 4.34 -16.20
N LEU A 44 -19.37 5.00 -15.97
CA LEU A 44 -18.59 5.70 -17.00
C LEU A 44 -17.75 4.76 -17.86
N ALA A 45 -17.38 3.58 -17.36
CA ALA A 45 -16.64 2.56 -18.12
C ALA A 45 -17.46 1.96 -19.29
N GLN A 46 -18.79 2.05 -19.25
CA GLN A 46 -19.64 1.52 -20.32
C GLN A 46 -19.57 2.37 -21.59
N GLN A 47 -19.59 3.69 -21.42
CA GLN A 47 -19.51 4.69 -22.48
C GLN A 47 -19.37 6.09 -21.85
N PRO A 48 -18.84 7.08 -22.58
CA PRO A 48 -18.89 8.47 -22.17
C PRO A 48 -20.34 8.92 -21.91
N ARG A 49 -20.55 9.74 -20.88
CA ARG A 49 -21.89 10.21 -20.48
C ARG A 49 -21.93 11.71 -20.23
N SER A 50 -23.03 12.35 -20.62
CA SER A 50 -23.33 13.72 -20.23
C SER A 50 -23.67 13.82 -18.74
N ILE A 51 -23.59 15.02 -18.18
CA ILE A 51 -23.99 15.26 -16.78
C ILE A 51 -25.46 14.86 -16.53
N ALA A 52 -26.35 15.07 -17.50
CA ALA A 52 -27.77 14.72 -17.38
C ALA A 52 -27.99 13.21 -17.23
N GLU A 53 -27.26 12.42 -18.02
CA GLU A 53 -27.32 10.96 -17.95
C GLU A 53 -26.71 10.43 -16.65
N ILE A 54 -25.65 11.07 -16.14
CA ILE A 54 -25.06 10.73 -14.83
C ILE A 54 -26.06 11.04 -13.71
N CYS A 55 -26.69 12.21 -13.72
CA CYS A 55 -27.72 12.60 -12.76
C CYS A 55 -28.87 11.60 -12.74
N GLN A 56 -29.37 11.22 -13.91
CA GLN A 56 -30.44 10.23 -14.05
C GLN A 56 -30.03 8.86 -13.52
N SER A 57 -28.82 8.39 -13.85
CA SER A 57 -28.36 7.05 -13.48
C SER A 57 -28.06 6.92 -11.99
N LEU A 58 -27.50 7.96 -11.38
CA LEU A 58 -27.14 7.97 -9.96
C LEU A 58 -28.24 8.53 -9.05
N ASN A 59 -29.35 9.02 -9.63
CA ASN A 59 -30.43 9.70 -8.92
C ASN A 59 -29.93 10.86 -8.05
N ILE A 60 -29.12 11.74 -8.65
CA ILE A 60 -28.57 12.94 -8.00
C ILE A 60 -28.83 14.19 -8.83
N GLU A 61 -28.87 15.33 -8.15
CA GLU A 61 -29.06 16.63 -8.79
C GLU A 61 -27.82 17.09 -9.58
N SER A 62 -28.02 17.99 -10.54
CA SER A 62 -26.94 18.49 -11.41
C SER A 62 -25.81 19.18 -10.63
N ARG A 63 -26.14 19.99 -9.61
CA ARG A 63 -25.14 20.69 -8.79
C ARG A 63 -24.17 19.74 -8.07
N PRO A 64 -24.63 18.74 -7.28
CA PRO A 64 -23.71 17.79 -6.64
C PRO A 64 -22.98 16.89 -7.64
N ALA A 65 -23.62 16.49 -8.76
CA ALA A 65 -22.94 15.75 -9.82
C ALA A 65 -21.75 16.55 -10.39
N PHE A 66 -21.98 17.82 -10.73
CA PHE A 66 -20.92 18.71 -11.25
C PHE A 66 -19.80 18.91 -10.22
N ALA A 67 -20.12 19.11 -8.94
CA ALA A 67 -19.12 19.29 -7.90
C ALA A 67 -18.21 18.05 -7.75
N MET A 68 -18.80 16.84 -7.78
CA MET A 68 -18.06 15.58 -7.75
C MET A 68 -17.19 15.41 -9.01
N LEU A 69 -17.77 15.59 -10.20
CA LEU A 69 -17.06 15.43 -11.48
C LEU A 69 -15.92 16.45 -11.62
N SER A 70 -16.13 17.70 -11.20
CA SER A 70 -15.09 18.74 -11.24
C SER A 70 -13.85 18.35 -10.44
N VAL A 71 -14.04 17.71 -9.28
CA VAL A 71 -12.92 17.22 -8.48
C VAL A 71 -12.25 16.03 -9.17
N LEU A 72 -13.01 15.03 -9.62
CA LEU A 72 -12.45 13.86 -10.31
C LEU A 72 -11.70 14.22 -11.60
N VAL A 73 -12.17 15.23 -12.34
CA VAL A 73 -11.48 15.79 -13.51
C VAL A 73 -10.18 16.50 -13.10
N SER A 74 -10.23 17.32 -12.05
CA SER A 74 -9.05 18.05 -11.56
C SER A 74 -7.90 17.15 -11.10
N VAL A 75 -8.21 15.94 -10.61
CA VAL A 75 -7.20 14.95 -10.20
C VAL A 75 -6.91 13.88 -11.26
N GLY A 76 -7.48 14.02 -12.47
CA GLY A 76 -7.15 13.17 -13.62
C GLY A 76 -7.73 11.75 -13.56
N LEU A 77 -8.81 11.52 -12.82
CA LEU A 77 -9.53 10.23 -12.81
C LEU A 77 -10.66 10.19 -13.85
N VAL A 78 -11.21 11.34 -14.18
CA VAL A 78 -12.23 11.52 -15.21
C VAL A 78 -11.72 12.57 -16.19
N GLU A 79 -12.06 12.45 -17.46
CA GLU A 79 -11.85 13.49 -18.46
C GLU A 79 -13.19 14.03 -18.94
N GLU A 80 -13.22 15.30 -19.33
CA GLU A 80 -14.38 15.94 -19.93
C GLU A 80 -14.03 16.33 -21.36
N GLN A 81 -14.84 15.85 -22.31
CA GLN A 81 -14.69 16.16 -23.73
C GLN A 81 -16.07 16.44 -24.35
N ALA A 82 -16.24 17.65 -24.86
CA ALA A 82 -17.43 18.09 -25.60
C ALA A 82 -18.76 17.85 -24.85
N GLY A 83 -18.78 18.05 -23.53
CA GLY A 83 -19.94 17.90 -22.65
C GLY A 83 -20.15 16.48 -22.12
N ASN A 84 -19.25 15.54 -22.43
CA ASN A 84 -19.31 14.16 -21.96
C ASN A 84 -18.11 13.83 -21.06
N TYR A 85 -18.34 12.95 -20.08
CA TYR A 85 -17.35 12.48 -19.12
C TYR A 85 -16.99 11.03 -19.40
N SER A 86 -15.71 10.70 -19.39
CA SER A 86 -15.16 9.34 -19.51
C SER A 86 -14.08 9.09 -18.46
N LEU A 87 -13.77 7.82 -18.21
CA LEU A 87 -12.64 7.46 -17.35
C LEU A 87 -11.32 7.74 -18.06
N THR A 88 -10.32 8.16 -17.30
CA THR A 88 -8.93 8.14 -17.79
C THR A 88 -8.35 6.72 -17.70
N PRO A 89 -7.25 6.40 -18.40
CA PRO A 89 -6.59 5.10 -18.27
C PRO A 89 -6.22 4.75 -16.82
N LEU A 90 -5.85 5.75 -16.01
CA LEU A 90 -5.59 5.57 -14.57
C LEU A 90 -6.85 5.07 -13.84
N ALA A 91 -8.03 5.62 -14.12
CA ALA A 91 -9.25 5.15 -13.50
C ALA A 91 -9.69 3.77 -14.04
N GLU A 92 -9.49 3.49 -15.33
CA GLU A 92 -9.79 2.17 -15.90
C GLU A 92 -8.94 1.07 -15.27
N ASP A 93 -7.63 1.30 -15.15
CA ASP A 93 -6.68 0.33 -14.63
C ASP A 93 -6.87 0.05 -13.14
N TYR A 94 -7.25 1.05 -12.34
CA TYR A 94 -7.22 0.94 -10.88
C TYR A 94 -8.59 1.03 -10.21
N LEU A 95 -9.64 1.56 -10.85
CA LEU A 95 -10.95 1.80 -10.23
C LEU A 95 -12.08 0.90 -10.78
N LEU A 96 -11.76 -0.06 -11.65
CA LEU A 96 -12.71 -1.05 -12.17
C LEU A 96 -12.45 -2.45 -11.61
N ALA A 97 -13.49 -3.08 -11.06
CA ALA A 97 -13.40 -4.43 -10.49
C ALA A 97 -13.02 -5.52 -11.49
N SER A 98 -13.14 -5.26 -12.79
CA SER A 98 -12.68 -6.15 -13.86
C SER A 98 -11.17 -6.11 -14.08
N SER A 99 -10.48 -5.09 -13.58
CA SER A 99 -9.03 -4.95 -13.71
C SER A 99 -8.31 -5.79 -12.67
N SER A 100 -7.18 -6.39 -13.06
CA SER A 100 -6.31 -7.09 -12.11
C SER A 100 -5.73 -6.16 -11.04
N THR A 101 -5.51 -4.88 -11.36
CA THR A 101 -4.92 -3.86 -10.46
C THR A 101 -5.96 -3.04 -9.71
N TYR A 102 -7.19 -3.54 -9.61
CA TYR A 102 -8.28 -2.86 -8.92
C TYR A 102 -7.96 -2.55 -7.46
N VAL A 103 -8.01 -1.27 -7.07
CA VAL A 103 -7.74 -0.82 -5.69
C VAL A 103 -8.99 -0.79 -4.81
N GLY A 104 -10.14 -1.27 -5.29
CA GLY A 104 -11.42 -1.12 -4.58
C GLY A 104 -11.44 -1.73 -3.18
N GLY A 105 -10.69 -2.81 -2.91
CA GLY A 105 -10.58 -3.35 -1.55
C GLY A 105 -10.00 -2.35 -0.55
N VAL A 106 -9.07 -1.49 -0.99
CA VAL A 106 -8.54 -0.38 -0.19
C VAL A 106 -9.62 0.68 0.06
N LEU A 107 -10.36 1.05 -0.99
CA LEU A 107 -11.43 2.05 -0.89
C LEU A 107 -12.57 1.58 0.03
N ASP A 108 -12.99 0.33 -0.11
CA ASP A 108 -14.00 -0.32 0.74
C ASP A 108 -13.56 -0.32 2.21
N SER A 109 -12.27 -0.59 2.46
CA SER A 109 -11.71 -0.55 3.82
C SER A 109 -11.66 0.85 4.40
N MET A 110 -11.34 1.86 3.58
CA MET A 110 -11.38 3.26 4.01
C MET A 110 -12.80 3.70 4.38
N ILE A 111 -13.81 3.31 3.59
CA ILE A 111 -15.22 3.59 3.89
C ILE A 111 -15.64 2.89 5.19
N ALA A 112 -15.29 1.61 5.35
CA ALA A 112 -15.67 0.84 6.54
C ALA A 112 -15.03 1.38 7.84
N ASN A 113 -13.87 2.01 7.76
CA ASN A 113 -13.10 2.48 8.93
C ASN A 113 -13.08 4.00 9.09
N ASP A 114 -13.94 4.72 8.37
CA ASP A 114 -13.79 6.16 8.12
C ASP A 114 -13.70 7.05 9.37
N THR A 115 -14.30 6.63 10.48
CA THR A 115 -14.50 7.48 11.65
C THR A 115 -13.69 7.08 12.89
N VAL A 116 -13.01 5.94 12.88
CA VAL A 116 -12.40 5.39 14.11
C VAL A 116 -10.89 5.64 14.17
N VAL A 117 -10.14 5.19 13.17
CA VAL A 117 -8.67 5.15 13.24
C VAL A 117 -8.04 6.50 12.89
N PHE A 118 -8.56 7.19 11.86
CA PHE A 118 -7.99 8.45 11.35
C PHE A 118 -8.77 9.70 11.76
N SER A 119 -9.53 9.63 12.86
CA SER A 119 -10.17 10.84 13.44
C SER A 119 -9.11 11.81 13.98
N PHE A 120 -9.37 13.12 13.98
CA PHE A 120 -8.42 14.11 14.50
C PHE A 120 -7.97 13.81 15.94
N GLU A 121 -8.88 13.35 16.80
CA GLU A 121 -8.55 12.97 18.17
C GLU A 121 -7.70 11.69 18.23
N SER A 122 -7.95 10.71 17.36
CA SER A 122 -7.12 9.52 17.23
C SER A 122 -5.70 9.90 16.78
N LEU A 123 -5.57 10.70 15.72
CA LEU A 123 -4.27 11.19 15.22
C LEU A 123 -3.50 11.95 16.30
N LYS A 124 -4.18 12.86 17.01
CA LYS A 124 -3.60 13.62 18.13
C LYS A 124 -3.14 12.70 19.25
N ARG A 125 -3.94 11.68 19.61
CA ARG A 125 -3.55 10.70 20.63
C ARG A 125 -2.30 9.92 20.19
N ALA A 126 -2.27 9.42 18.95
CA ALA A 126 -1.12 8.69 18.41
C ALA A 126 0.19 9.47 18.57
N VAL A 127 0.17 10.77 18.25
CA VAL A 127 1.33 11.65 18.41
C VAL A 127 1.71 11.85 19.87
N LEU A 128 0.73 12.10 20.75
CA LEU A 128 1.00 12.39 22.17
C LEU A 128 1.46 11.16 22.96
N THR A 129 1.01 9.96 22.57
CA THR A 129 1.31 8.72 23.27
C THR A 129 2.35 7.85 22.57
N ASN A 130 2.76 8.21 21.34
CA ASN A 130 3.63 7.42 20.48
C ASN A 130 3.14 5.96 20.37
N SER A 131 1.85 5.77 20.07
CA SER A 131 1.23 4.44 20.04
C SER A 131 0.14 4.33 18.96
N PRO A 132 -0.05 3.12 18.38
CA PRO A 132 -1.18 2.84 17.49
C PRO A 132 -2.52 3.15 18.13
N GLN A 133 -3.51 3.46 17.30
CA GLN A 133 -4.89 3.76 17.69
C GLN A 133 -5.88 2.69 17.25
N PHE A 134 -5.43 1.74 16.44
CA PHE A 134 -6.22 0.57 16.08
C PHE A 134 -6.29 -0.38 17.29
N GLN A 135 -7.50 -0.73 17.70
CA GLN A 135 -7.73 -1.79 18.70
C GLN A 135 -8.06 -3.08 17.95
N GLY A 136 -7.30 -4.14 18.21
CA GLY A 136 -7.63 -5.48 17.68
C GLY A 136 -8.97 -6.00 18.23
N PHE A 137 -9.55 -6.99 17.56
CA PHE A 137 -10.79 -7.62 18.01
C PHE A 137 -10.56 -8.73 19.05
N GLU A 138 -11.55 -8.91 19.93
CA GLU A 138 -11.47 -9.76 21.11
C GLU A 138 -11.72 -11.26 20.81
N THR A 139 -12.38 -11.61 19.70
CA THR A 139 -12.73 -13.01 19.38
C THR A 139 -11.99 -13.55 18.15
N PHE A 140 -11.81 -14.87 18.11
CA PHE A 140 -11.13 -15.56 16.99
C PHE A 140 -11.90 -15.44 15.66
N GLU A 141 -13.24 -15.50 15.67
CA GLU A 141 -14.06 -15.31 14.47
C GLU A 141 -13.90 -13.90 13.90
N GLN A 142 -13.91 -12.86 14.75
CA GLN A 142 -13.64 -11.48 14.33
C GLN A 142 -12.21 -11.33 13.79
N GLN A 143 -11.24 -12.07 14.32
CA GLN A 143 -9.88 -12.10 13.78
C GLN A 143 -9.83 -12.75 12.40
N MET A 144 -10.61 -13.80 12.14
CA MET A 144 -10.71 -14.42 10.81
C MET A 144 -11.38 -13.51 9.78
N ASP A 145 -12.50 -12.87 10.12
CA ASP A 145 -13.18 -11.92 9.22
C ASP A 145 -12.33 -10.68 8.96
N LEU A 146 -11.65 -10.15 9.99
CA LEU A 146 -10.71 -9.06 9.83
C LEU A 146 -9.53 -9.48 8.95
N ALA A 147 -8.95 -10.65 9.17
CA ALA A 147 -7.85 -11.16 8.34
C ALA A 147 -8.29 -11.28 6.87
N ARG A 148 -9.49 -11.83 6.61
CA ARG A 148 -10.05 -11.90 5.25
C ARG A 148 -10.19 -10.54 4.60
N LEU A 149 -10.81 -9.58 5.29
CA LEU A 149 -11.00 -8.23 4.78
C LEU A 149 -9.65 -7.55 4.54
N PHE A 150 -8.78 -7.53 5.55
CA PHE A 150 -7.47 -6.89 5.51
C PHE A 150 -6.57 -7.49 4.42
N THR A 151 -6.49 -8.81 4.31
CA THR A 151 -5.68 -9.49 3.28
C THR A 151 -6.18 -9.16 1.87
N ARG A 152 -7.50 -9.03 1.64
CA ARG A 152 -8.05 -8.64 0.33
C ARG A 152 -7.77 -7.17 0.00
N SER A 153 -7.77 -6.31 1.00
CA SER A 153 -7.41 -4.90 0.85
C SER A 153 -5.92 -4.75 0.54
N MET A 154 -5.06 -5.49 1.25
CA MET A 154 -3.63 -5.52 0.99
C MET A 154 -3.29 -6.18 -0.35
N HIS A 155 -4.03 -7.21 -0.78
CA HIS A 155 -3.93 -7.75 -2.14
C HIS A 155 -4.10 -6.65 -3.20
N SER A 156 -5.15 -5.83 -3.05
CA SER A 156 -5.47 -4.73 -3.95
C SER A 156 -4.39 -3.63 -3.91
N HIS A 157 -3.85 -3.33 -2.73
CA HIS A 157 -2.75 -2.38 -2.52
C HIS A 157 -1.45 -2.85 -3.22
N SER A 158 -1.08 -4.10 -3.01
CA SER A 158 0.21 -4.64 -3.44
C SER A 158 0.26 -5.05 -4.91
N MET A 159 -0.88 -5.29 -5.58
CA MET A 159 -0.89 -5.87 -6.94
C MET A 159 -0.05 -5.09 -7.96
N ALA A 160 -0.17 -3.76 -8.01
CA ALA A 160 0.59 -2.94 -8.95
C ALA A 160 2.10 -3.06 -8.72
N ALA A 161 2.52 -3.05 -7.46
CA ALA A 161 3.90 -3.21 -7.04
C ALA A 161 4.41 -4.64 -7.30
N ALA A 162 3.56 -5.65 -7.06
CA ALA A 162 3.80 -7.06 -7.36
C ALA A 162 4.04 -7.32 -8.85
N LEU A 163 3.33 -6.65 -9.75
CA LEU A 163 3.55 -6.76 -11.20
C LEU A 163 4.83 -6.08 -11.70
N ALA A 164 5.39 -5.15 -10.91
CA ALA A 164 6.54 -4.34 -11.31
C ALA A 164 7.88 -4.93 -10.86
N TRP A 165 8.00 -5.32 -9.60
CA TRP A 165 9.28 -5.75 -9.03
C TRP A 165 9.94 -6.94 -9.76
N PRO A 166 9.22 -7.94 -10.33
CA PRO A 166 9.84 -9.05 -11.06
C PRO A 166 10.51 -8.64 -12.37
N LYS A 167 10.31 -7.39 -12.82
CA LYS A 167 10.97 -6.81 -13.99
C LYS A 167 12.28 -6.10 -13.63
N ALA A 168 12.50 -5.80 -12.34
CA ALA A 168 13.61 -4.98 -11.85
C ALA A 168 14.81 -5.80 -11.33
N ILE A 169 14.60 -7.09 -11.05
CA ILE A 169 15.63 -8.03 -10.57
C ILE A 169 15.54 -9.32 -11.37
N ASP A 170 16.63 -10.09 -11.47
CA ASP A 170 16.61 -11.43 -12.06
C ASP A 170 16.75 -12.51 -10.99
N LEU A 171 15.73 -13.37 -10.86
CA LEU A 171 15.73 -14.53 -9.97
C LEU A 171 15.85 -15.87 -10.71
N SER A 172 16.29 -15.87 -11.97
CA SER A 172 16.42 -17.09 -12.79
C SER A 172 17.30 -18.18 -12.18
N GLY A 173 18.29 -17.80 -11.34
CA GLY A 173 19.18 -18.72 -10.64
C GLY A 173 18.65 -19.30 -9.33
N TYR A 174 17.51 -18.81 -8.82
CA TYR A 174 16.92 -19.22 -7.54
C TYR A 174 15.83 -20.28 -7.75
N LYS A 175 15.67 -21.18 -6.77
CA LYS A 175 14.74 -22.31 -6.87
C LYS A 175 13.54 -22.17 -5.96
N GLN A 176 13.70 -21.53 -4.80
CA GLN A 176 12.68 -21.48 -3.76
C GLN A 176 12.66 -20.09 -3.12
N LEU A 177 11.61 -19.33 -3.44
CA LEU A 177 11.24 -18.09 -2.76
C LEU A 177 10.51 -18.42 -1.46
N LEU A 178 10.89 -17.79 -0.36
CA LEU A 178 10.10 -17.72 0.87
C LEU A 178 9.60 -16.28 1.00
N ASP A 179 8.29 -16.12 0.94
CA ASP A 179 7.57 -14.85 1.03
C ASP A 179 7.06 -14.71 2.47
N ILE A 180 7.81 -13.99 3.31
CA ILE A 180 7.59 -13.90 4.76
C ILE A 180 6.62 -12.76 5.06
N GLY A 181 5.49 -13.09 5.70
CA GLY A 181 4.36 -12.16 5.80
C GLY A 181 3.70 -11.94 4.43
N GLY A 182 3.68 -12.98 3.59
CA GLY A 182 3.32 -12.83 2.17
C GLY A 182 1.85 -12.53 1.90
N GLY A 183 0.99 -12.46 2.93
CA GLY A 183 -0.39 -12.03 2.80
C GLY A 183 -1.19 -12.91 1.86
N SER A 184 -1.77 -12.30 0.82
CA SER A 184 -2.50 -13.02 -0.25
C SER A 184 -1.61 -13.84 -1.19
N GLY A 185 -0.28 -13.73 -1.06
CA GLY A 185 0.69 -14.36 -1.96
C GLY A 185 0.86 -13.63 -3.30
N THR A 186 0.42 -12.37 -3.42
CA THR A 186 0.44 -11.63 -4.70
C THR A 186 1.85 -11.47 -5.28
N HIS A 187 2.85 -11.19 -4.44
CA HIS A 187 4.25 -11.11 -4.86
C HIS A 187 4.77 -12.48 -5.31
N SER A 188 4.46 -13.55 -4.57
CA SER A 188 4.74 -14.92 -4.98
C SER A 188 4.09 -15.28 -6.33
N ILE A 189 2.80 -15.01 -6.52
CA ILE A 189 2.06 -15.29 -7.77
C ILE A 189 2.74 -14.61 -8.96
N THR A 190 3.00 -13.31 -8.86
CA THR A 190 3.62 -12.53 -9.95
C THR A 190 5.06 -12.97 -10.24
N ALA A 191 5.84 -13.35 -9.22
CA ALA A 191 7.16 -13.95 -9.41
C ALA A 191 7.11 -15.30 -10.14
N ILE A 192 6.21 -16.21 -9.74
CA ILE A 192 6.09 -17.56 -10.31
C ILE A 192 5.60 -17.53 -11.76
N LEU A 193 4.78 -16.53 -12.11
CA LEU A 193 4.37 -16.24 -13.50
C LEU A 193 5.53 -15.73 -14.35
N LYS A 194 6.49 -14.98 -13.76
CA LYS A 194 7.69 -14.47 -14.44
C LYS A 194 8.77 -15.55 -14.62
N TRP A 195 9.06 -16.32 -13.57
CA TRP A 195 10.11 -17.33 -13.57
C TRP A 195 9.53 -18.74 -13.44
N SER A 196 9.46 -19.48 -14.54
CA SER A 196 8.81 -20.79 -14.61
C SER A 196 9.51 -21.91 -13.81
N ALA A 197 10.77 -21.73 -13.45
CA ALA A 197 11.54 -22.68 -12.64
C ALA A 197 11.44 -22.41 -11.12
N LEU A 198 11.05 -21.20 -10.72
CA LEU A 198 10.96 -20.80 -9.31
C LEU A 198 9.76 -21.49 -8.64
N LYS A 199 9.88 -21.83 -7.36
CA LYS A 199 8.74 -22.18 -6.50
C LYS A 199 8.66 -21.18 -5.36
N ALA A 200 7.49 -21.05 -4.74
CA ALA A 200 7.30 -20.14 -3.63
C ALA A 200 6.64 -20.82 -2.42
N ILE A 201 7.01 -20.35 -1.23
CA ILE A 201 6.33 -20.64 0.03
C ILE A 201 5.86 -19.30 0.58
N VAL A 202 4.55 -19.13 0.73
CA VAL A 202 3.94 -17.99 1.43
C VAL A 202 3.89 -18.36 2.90
N LEU A 203 4.68 -17.69 3.74
CA LEU A 203 4.67 -17.84 5.19
C LEU A 203 3.83 -16.74 5.81
N ASP A 204 2.76 -17.10 6.49
CA ASP A 204 1.90 -16.15 7.20
C ASP A 204 1.14 -16.85 8.33
N LEU A 205 0.31 -16.13 9.08
CA LEU A 205 -0.58 -16.70 10.08
C LEU A 205 -1.64 -17.59 9.41
N GLN A 206 -2.16 -18.57 10.16
CA GLN A 206 -3.12 -19.55 9.64
C GLN A 206 -4.33 -18.92 8.91
N PRO A 207 -5.04 -17.91 9.47
CA PRO A 207 -6.19 -17.31 8.80
C PRO A 207 -5.81 -16.63 7.48
N VAL A 208 -4.61 -16.05 7.39
CA VAL A 208 -4.10 -15.40 6.18
C VAL A 208 -3.72 -16.42 5.12
N CYS A 209 -3.06 -17.51 5.53
CA CYS A 209 -2.74 -18.64 4.64
C CYS A 209 -3.98 -19.25 3.99
N GLU A 210 -5.12 -19.31 4.69
CA GLU A 210 -6.39 -19.79 4.11
C GLU A 210 -6.85 -18.89 2.95
N VAL A 211 -6.72 -17.57 3.10
CA VAL A 211 -7.03 -16.59 2.04
C VAL A 211 -6.02 -16.66 0.90
N ALA A 212 -4.73 -16.82 1.21
CA ALA A 212 -3.69 -16.97 0.21
C ALA A 212 -3.95 -18.17 -0.71
N LYS A 213 -4.41 -19.31 -0.15
CA LYS A 213 -4.80 -20.49 -0.95
C LYS A 213 -5.92 -20.19 -1.94
N GLU A 214 -6.92 -19.37 -1.56
CA GLU A 214 -8.00 -18.95 -2.46
C GLU A 214 -7.42 -18.20 -3.68
N PHE A 215 -6.52 -17.23 -3.46
CA PHE A 215 -5.88 -16.49 -4.55
C PHE A 215 -4.95 -17.37 -5.39
N ILE A 216 -4.11 -18.19 -4.76
CA ILE A 216 -3.20 -19.12 -5.47
C ILE A 216 -4.00 -20.04 -6.40
N ALA A 217 -5.14 -20.56 -5.94
CA ALA A 217 -6.02 -21.41 -6.73
C ALA A 217 -6.70 -20.67 -7.90
N GLN A 218 -7.08 -19.40 -7.72
CA GLN A 218 -7.62 -18.57 -8.81
C GLN A 218 -6.65 -18.44 -10.00
N TYR A 219 -5.34 -18.47 -9.74
CA TYR A 219 -4.30 -18.46 -10.78
C TYR A 219 -3.82 -19.86 -11.21
N GLY A 220 -4.33 -20.95 -10.61
CA GLY A 220 -3.93 -22.33 -10.93
C GLY A 220 -2.48 -22.66 -10.58
N LEU A 221 -1.95 -22.07 -9.50
CA LEU A 221 -0.53 -22.16 -9.11
C LEU A 221 -0.26 -23.05 -7.89
N GLU A 222 -1.22 -23.87 -7.46
CA GLU A 222 -1.17 -24.69 -6.24
C GLU A 222 0.01 -25.69 -6.24
N ASN A 223 0.44 -26.13 -7.43
CA ASN A 223 1.57 -27.04 -7.58
C ASN A 223 2.94 -26.35 -7.43
N ARG A 224 2.98 -25.02 -7.44
CA ARG A 224 4.21 -24.21 -7.44
C ARG A 224 4.30 -23.22 -6.28
N ILE A 225 3.18 -22.91 -5.65
CA ILE A 225 3.11 -22.04 -4.47
C ILE A 225 2.44 -22.81 -3.33
N GLN A 226 3.17 -22.96 -2.24
CA GLN A 226 2.66 -23.57 -1.01
C GLN A 226 2.46 -22.49 0.05
N THR A 227 1.53 -22.70 0.97
CA THR A 227 1.39 -21.86 2.17
C THR A 227 1.99 -22.57 3.38
N HIS A 228 2.71 -21.85 4.21
CA HIS A 228 3.26 -22.35 5.46
C HIS A 228 2.75 -21.48 6.62
N SER A 229 1.79 -22.02 7.38
CA SER A 229 1.22 -21.31 8.52
C SER A 229 2.22 -21.25 9.66
N SER A 230 2.79 -20.08 9.93
CA SER A 230 3.73 -19.88 11.04
C SER A 230 3.81 -18.41 11.44
N ASN A 231 4.26 -18.17 12.66
CA ASN A 231 4.58 -16.83 13.14
C ASN A 231 6.02 -16.50 12.75
N MET A 232 6.25 -15.43 11.97
CA MET A 232 7.60 -15.04 11.53
C MET A 232 8.60 -14.78 12.68
N TRP A 233 8.10 -14.49 13.89
CA TRP A 233 8.91 -14.28 15.09
C TRP A 233 9.37 -15.58 15.74
N GLU A 234 8.66 -16.67 15.49
CA GLU A 234 8.85 -17.99 16.11
C GLU A 234 9.38 -18.98 15.06
N GLU A 235 9.73 -20.19 15.50
CA GLU A 235 10.26 -21.31 14.69
C GLU A 235 11.36 -21.01 13.63
N GLN A 236 11.87 -22.06 13.00
CA GLN A 236 12.81 -21.98 11.88
C GLN A 236 12.06 -21.68 10.59
N PHE A 237 12.65 -20.86 9.72
CA PHE A 237 12.08 -20.65 8.39
C PHE A 237 12.19 -21.93 7.54
N PRO A 238 11.19 -22.23 6.69
CA PRO A 238 11.33 -23.27 5.67
C PRO A 238 12.56 -23.03 4.79
N VAL A 239 13.18 -24.11 4.32
CA VAL A 239 14.37 -24.00 3.47
C VAL A 239 14.04 -23.29 2.17
N ALA A 240 14.76 -22.19 1.90
CA ALA A 240 14.64 -21.37 0.71
C ALA A 240 16.00 -20.74 0.36
N ASP A 241 16.18 -20.38 -0.91
CA ASP A 241 17.39 -19.68 -1.39
C ASP A 241 17.13 -18.19 -1.70
N CYS A 242 15.87 -17.75 -1.65
CA CYS A 242 15.50 -16.34 -1.72
C CYS A 242 14.45 -16.03 -0.65
N HIS A 243 14.70 -15.05 0.21
CA HIS A 243 13.74 -14.53 1.17
C HIS A 243 13.21 -13.19 0.69
N PHE A 244 11.90 -12.98 0.85
CA PHE A 244 11.20 -11.80 0.38
C PHE A 244 10.28 -11.26 1.46
N TYR A 245 10.34 -9.95 1.67
CA TYR A 245 9.47 -9.20 2.57
C TYR A 245 8.89 -8.04 1.77
N ALA A 246 7.57 -7.94 1.68
CA ALA A 246 6.90 -6.78 1.12
C ALA A 246 6.01 -6.13 2.17
N ASP A 247 6.21 -4.83 2.39
CA ASP A 247 5.42 -4.05 3.35
C ASP A 247 5.38 -4.70 4.75
N ILE A 248 6.55 -5.17 5.22
CA ILE A 248 6.71 -5.82 6.54
C ILE A 248 7.59 -5.00 7.47
N TYR A 249 8.70 -4.44 6.96
CA TYR A 249 9.66 -3.77 7.83
C TYR A 249 9.04 -2.52 8.47
N HIS A 250 8.12 -1.87 7.76
CA HIS A 250 7.44 -0.68 8.26
C HIS A 250 6.42 -0.92 9.37
N ASP A 251 5.98 -2.17 9.58
CA ASP A 251 5.00 -2.51 10.61
C ASP A 251 5.62 -2.53 12.02
N TRP A 252 6.93 -2.79 12.07
CA TRP A 252 7.62 -3.17 13.30
C TRP A 252 8.74 -2.21 13.67
N THR A 253 9.12 -2.27 14.94
CA THR A 253 10.23 -1.46 15.45
C THR A 253 11.55 -1.79 14.73
N PRO A 254 12.52 -0.87 14.69
CA PRO A 254 13.82 -1.13 14.05
C PRO A 254 14.53 -2.39 14.59
N GLU A 255 14.35 -2.72 15.87
CA GLU A 255 14.92 -3.93 16.49
C GLU A 255 14.31 -5.21 15.93
N LYS A 256 13.00 -5.19 15.68
CA LYS A 256 12.27 -6.29 15.04
C LYS A 256 12.67 -6.45 13.57
N GLY A 257 12.85 -5.35 12.85
CA GLY A 257 13.43 -5.36 11.50
C GLY A 257 14.83 -5.98 11.48
N ARG A 258 15.71 -5.58 12.41
CA ARG A 258 17.05 -6.20 12.56
C ARG A 258 16.99 -7.69 12.87
N PHE A 259 16.09 -8.10 13.76
CA PHE A 259 15.88 -9.51 14.07
C PHE A 259 15.49 -10.32 12.84
N LEU A 260 14.56 -9.84 12.02
CA LEU A 260 14.16 -10.54 10.77
C LEU A 260 15.31 -10.59 9.76
N THR A 261 16.09 -9.52 9.63
CA THR A 261 17.29 -9.50 8.77
C THR A 261 18.29 -10.56 9.22
N GLN A 262 18.61 -10.63 10.53
CA GLN A 262 19.53 -11.63 11.08
C GLN A 262 18.99 -13.06 10.89
N LYS A 263 17.71 -13.28 11.18
CA LYS A 263 17.07 -14.59 11.02
C LYS A 263 17.11 -15.07 9.56
N SER A 264 16.88 -14.16 8.61
CA SER A 264 17.04 -14.45 7.18
C SER A 264 18.49 -14.77 6.82
N PHE A 265 19.45 -13.99 7.31
CA PHE A 265 20.87 -14.25 7.08
C PHE A 265 21.28 -15.63 7.61
N ASP A 266 20.87 -16.00 8.82
CA ASP A 266 21.23 -17.27 9.44
C ASP A 266 20.64 -18.47 8.66
N SER A 267 19.40 -18.31 8.16
CA SER A 267 18.66 -19.37 7.46
C SER A 267 19.04 -19.54 5.98
N LEU A 268 19.46 -18.47 5.30
CA LEU A 268 19.81 -18.54 3.88
C LEU A 268 21.08 -19.37 3.66
N PRO A 269 21.19 -20.13 2.55
CA PRO A 269 22.46 -20.73 2.13
C PRO A 269 23.43 -19.66 1.63
N SER A 270 24.72 -20.01 1.47
CA SER A 270 25.67 -19.16 0.74
C SER A 270 25.17 -18.92 -0.70
N GLY A 271 25.25 -17.68 -1.17
CA GLY A 271 24.62 -17.21 -2.41
C GLY A 271 23.12 -16.93 -2.32
N GLY A 272 22.49 -17.22 -1.17
CA GLY A 272 21.09 -16.92 -0.92
C GLY A 272 20.83 -15.42 -0.84
N ARG A 273 19.62 -14.98 -1.21
CA ARG A 273 19.28 -13.56 -1.34
C ARG A 273 18.16 -13.13 -0.40
N LEU A 274 18.29 -11.93 0.15
CA LEU A 274 17.22 -11.22 0.85
C LEU A 274 16.70 -10.08 -0.05
N ILE A 275 15.38 -9.91 -0.11
CA ILE A 275 14.70 -8.82 -0.81
C ILE A 275 13.70 -8.18 0.16
N ILE A 276 13.82 -6.88 0.36
CA ILE A 276 12.87 -6.04 1.08
C ILE A 276 12.22 -5.12 0.06
N HIS A 277 10.90 -5.12 -0.05
CA HIS A 277 10.13 -4.33 -1.01
C HIS A 277 9.20 -3.37 -0.25
N GLU A 278 9.50 -2.08 -0.30
CA GLU A 278 8.90 -1.07 0.58
C GLU A 278 8.73 0.27 -0.14
N MET A 279 7.82 1.11 0.35
CA MET A 279 7.77 2.53 -0.02
C MET A 279 8.92 3.28 0.65
N LEU A 280 9.90 3.76 -0.12
CA LEU A 280 11.09 4.34 0.50
C LEU A 280 11.08 5.87 0.55
N TYR A 281 11.52 6.39 1.69
CA TYR A 281 11.95 7.78 1.78
C TYR A 281 13.16 8.03 0.87
N ASN A 282 13.31 9.29 0.47
CA ASN A 282 14.61 9.84 0.14
C ASN A 282 15.52 9.84 1.37
N ASP A 283 16.83 9.91 1.16
CA ASP A 283 17.77 9.76 2.28
C ASP A 283 17.70 10.88 3.34
N SER A 284 17.03 12.00 3.06
CA SER A 284 16.77 13.05 4.06
C SER A 284 15.52 12.81 4.90
N LYS A 285 14.70 11.80 4.57
CA LYS A 285 13.44 11.42 5.24
C LYS A 285 12.36 12.51 5.23
N PHE A 286 12.40 13.42 4.26
CA PHE A 286 11.40 14.48 4.09
C PHE A 286 10.57 14.35 2.81
N GLY A 287 10.83 13.32 2.01
CA GLY A 287 9.99 13.03 0.86
C GLY A 287 10.25 11.64 0.29
N PRO A 288 9.49 11.19 -0.72
CA PRO A 288 8.32 11.87 -1.31
C PRO A 288 7.19 12.12 -0.30
N GLN A 289 6.37 13.15 -0.53
CA GLN A 289 5.28 13.53 0.39
C GLN A 289 4.34 12.36 0.69
N THR A 290 4.01 11.54 -0.30
CA THR A 290 3.17 10.34 -0.12
C THR A 290 3.79 9.36 0.88
N VAL A 291 5.11 9.13 0.81
CA VAL A 291 5.81 8.25 1.76
C VAL A 291 5.85 8.87 3.15
N ALA A 292 6.01 10.19 3.25
CA ALA A 292 5.92 10.90 4.53
C ALA A 292 4.53 10.81 5.17
N ASN A 293 3.46 10.94 4.36
CA ASN A 293 2.09 10.72 4.81
C ASN A 293 1.89 9.27 5.25
N TYR A 294 2.43 8.30 4.50
CA TYR A 294 2.32 6.89 4.83
C TYR A 294 3.08 6.52 6.11
N ASN A 295 4.21 7.16 6.40
CA ASN A 295 4.88 7.05 7.69
C ASN A 295 4.01 7.54 8.85
N PHE A 296 3.23 8.60 8.66
CA PHE A 296 2.27 9.04 9.67
C PHE A 296 1.14 8.01 9.84
N THR A 297 0.72 7.34 8.76
CA THR A 297 -0.17 6.18 8.86
C THR A 297 0.44 5.04 9.67
N MET A 298 1.75 4.76 9.51
CA MET A 298 2.44 3.76 10.34
C MET A 298 2.39 4.12 11.82
N LEU A 299 2.64 5.38 12.22
CA LEU A 299 2.48 5.82 13.62
C LEU A 299 1.07 5.55 14.18
N VAL A 300 0.04 5.73 13.35
CA VAL A 300 -1.36 5.60 13.76
C VAL A 300 -1.80 4.14 13.84
N THR A 301 -1.26 3.27 12.99
CA THR A 301 -1.78 1.90 12.79
C THR A 301 -0.84 0.80 13.27
N MET A 302 0.47 1.08 13.32
CA MET A 302 1.54 0.11 13.51
C MET A 302 2.61 0.61 14.49
N GLN A 303 3.56 -0.25 14.84
CA GLN A 303 4.66 0.08 15.77
C GLN A 303 5.91 0.61 15.06
N GLY A 304 5.95 0.50 13.73
CA GLY A 304 7.11 0.83 12.92
C GLY A 304 7.03 2.20 12.25
N GLN A 305 7.78 2.31 11.17
CA GLN A 305 8.02 3.56 10.42
C GLN A 305 8.45 3.23 8.99
N GLN A 306 8.33 4.19 8.09
CA GLN A 306 8.94 4.10 6.76
C GLN A 306 10.45 4.34 6.83
N TYR A 307 11.18 3.68 5.93
CA TYR A 307 12.63 3.71 5.86
C TYR A 307 13.13 4.35 4.57
N SER A 308 14.34 4.89 4.61
CA SER A 308 15.11 5.21 3.41
C SER A 308 15.86 3.98 2.89
N GLY A 309 16.22 3.99 1.60
CA GLY A 309 17.08 2.95 1.03
C GLY A 309 18.41 2.83 1.76
N ARG A 310 18.97 3.95 2.23
CA ARG A 310 20.21 3.96 3.01
C ARG A 310 20.08 3.24 4.35
N GLU A 311 18.97 3.44 5.07
CA GLU A 311 18.75 2.78 6.37
C GLU A 311 18.68 1.25 6.22
N LEU A 312 17.89 0.77 5.25
CA LEU A 312 17.77 -0.66 4.99
C LEU A 312 19.06 -1.26 4.43
N SER A 313 19.78 -0.54 3.55
CA SER A 313 21.07 -1.01 3.03
C SER A 313 22.12 -1.15 4.12
N THR A 314 22.14 -0.19 5.06
CA THR A 314 23.02 -0.23 6.23
C THR A 314 22.68 -1.43 7.11
N LEU A 315 21.39 -1.67 7.36
CA LEU A 315 20.92 -2.81 8.13
C LEU A 315 21.36 -4.15 7.53
N LEU A 316 21.23 -4.32 6.21
CA LEU A 316 21.67 -5.53 5.50
C LEU A 316 23.19 -5.72 5.63
N SER A 317 23.96 -4.66 5.40
CA SER A 317 25.42 -4.68 5.46
C SER A 317 25.93 -5.01 6.87
N GLU A 318 25.31 -4.45 7.92
CA GLU A 318 25.68 -4.71 9.31
C GLU A 318 25.45 -6.16 9.75
N VAL A 319 24.41 -6.81 9.20
CA VAL A 319 24.14 -8.24 9.44
C VAL A 319 25.12 -9.15 8.68
N GLY A 320 25.71 -8.65 7.58
CA GLY A 320 26.73 -9.35 6.81
C GLY A 320 26.32 -9.69 5.37
N PHE A 321 25.18 -9.19 4.88
CA PHE A 321 24.86 -9.29 3.46
C PHE A 321 25.85 -8.46 2.63
N VAL A 322 26.22 -8.98 1.47
CA VAL A 322 27.07 -8.32 0.47
C VAL A 322 26.25 -7.99 -0.79
N ASP A 323 26.84 -7.28 -1.74
CA ASP A 323 26.18 -6.86 -2.99
C ASP A 323 24.84 -6.16 -2.73
N VAL A 324 24.84 -5.23 -1.76
CA VAL A 324 23.64 -4.52 -1.32
C VAL A 324 23.26 -3.45 -2.31
N GLU A 325 22.02 -3.51 -2.80
CA GLU A 325 21.49 -2.63 -3.83
C GLU A 325 20.11 -2.07 -3.45
N VAL A 326 19.84 -0.84 -3.90
CA VAL A 326 18.50 -0.22 -3.86
C VAL A 326 18.03 -0.01 -5.29
N ILE A 327 16.91 -0.64 -5.66
CA ILE A 327 16.40 -0.66 -7.03
C ILE A 327 14.96 -0.13 -7.04
N PRO A 328 14.70 1.08 -7.59
CA PRO A 328 13.34 1.57 -7.79
C PRO A 328 12.53 0.63 -8.69
N THR A 329 11.25 0.40 -8.37
CA THR A 329 10.39 -0.52 -9.13
C THR A 329 9.24 0.19 -9.84
N THR A 330 8.26 0.68 -9.08
CA THR A 330 7.12 1.44 -9.59
C THR A 330 6.60 2.40 -8.54
N GLY A 331 6.13 3.57 -8.96
CA GLY A 331 5.62 4.60 -8.05
C GLY A 331 6.62 4.92 -6.95
N TYR A 332 6.24 4.65 -5.70
CA TYR A 332 7.06 4.89 -4.52
C TYR A 332 7.80 3.64 -4.00
N TRP A 333 7.56 2.47 -4.60
CA TRP A 333 8.14 1.20 -4.14
C TRP A 333 9.53 0.96 -4.71
N SER A 334 10.40 0.45 -3.87
CA SER A 334 11.75 0.04 -4.25
C SER A 334 12.11 -1.30 -3.60
N ILE A 335 13.00 -2.03 -4.24
CA ILE A 335 13.69 -3.19 -3.67
C ILE A 335 14.93 -2.69 -2.93
N VAL A 336 15.18 -3.21 -1.73
CA VAL A 336 16.50 -3.24 -1.09
C VAL A 336 16.90 -4.70 -0.95
N THR A 337 18.01 -5.09 -1.56
CA THR A 337 18.42 -6.50 -1.66
C THR A 337 19.89 -6.69 -1.35
N GLY A 338 20.27 -7.88 -0.89
CA GLY A 338 21.66 -8.29 -0.69
C GLY A 338 21.80 -9.82 -0.68
N CYS A 339 23.02 -10.30 -0.89
CA CYS A 339 23.35 -11.74 -0.93
C CYS A 339 24.13 -12.17 0.33
N LYS A 340 23.90 -13.39 0.79
CA LYS A 340 24.75 -14.02 1.79
C LYS A 340 26.03 -14.52 1.10
N PRO A 341 27.22 -14.14 1.59
CA PRO A 341 28.48 -14.51 0.96
C PRO A 341 28.79 -16.01 0.98
#